data_AF-A0A4Q3LA99-F1
#
_entry.id   AF-A0A4Q3LA99-F1
#
_cell.length_a   1.000
_cell.length_b   1.000
_cell.length_c   1.000
_cell.angle_alpha   90.00
_cell.angle_beta   90.00
_cell.angle_gamma   90.00
#
_symmetry.space_group_name_H-M   'P 1'
#
loop_
_entity.id
_entity.type
_entity.pdbx_description
1 polymer ?
#
loop_
_entity_poly.entity_id
_entity_poly.type
_entity_poly.pdbx_seq_one_letter_code
_entity_poly.pdbx_strand_id
1 'polypeptide(L)'
;MALVVASLLQPAAVHAQAEAEPQPRLRPSPQLREDIPQDARQQLPTFVEGDRITGRPDIETIVEGDAELRKGDTVIRARRLEYHHPDDLARAIGDVRINKAGNIFEGTLLELHVDAFQGFFNEPRYRFLRNDAYGQADRIDFLDENRSVILNATYTTCQAQPGPSWMPDWILRASRLEIDQEEEVGEARNAVLSFKGVPILPVPALTFPTGNKRKSGVLPPTIGVDNKNGLDLTLPYYWNIAPNRDLTLYPTIMSRRGVDLGAEFRYLEPGYSGTVRANYMPNDRLRDRDRWGLATEHAQDNLDLPGLGPTGLSLRLNRVSDDNYWRDFSRNSATLTQRLLANDFNMTWGWQGVGMRLRSLKWQTLQDPLAPIVPPYDRSPELTASYARSLPGGLDASVVADHTRFESDPAITGQPNANRGLVVARLSRTWEAPGWFITPSAQLHGRQYDFSQPTAGGLNSAQVTVPTASLDSGFVLERNTRYFGRDFLQTLEPRAFYVY
;
A
#
# COMPACT_ATOMS: atom_id res chain seq x y z
N MET A 1 34.62 -41.30 56.04
CA MET A 1 35.37 -41.84 54.87
C MET A 1 35.13 -40.85 53.74
N ALA A 2 35.99 -39.85 53.53
CA ALA A 2 37.28 -39.92 52.81
C ALA A 2 37.01 -40.37 51.35
N LEU A 3 37.26 -39.61 50.28
CA LEU A 3 38.41 -38.79 49.88
C LEU A 3 37.89 -37.68 48.90
N VAL A 4 38.28 -36.39 48.96
CA VAL A 4 39.59 -35.73 48.70
C VAL A 4 39.78 -35.30 47.22
N VAL A 5 40.07 -34.00 47.09
CA VAL A 5 40.82 -33.26 46.04
C VAL A 5 40.06 -32.79 44.79
N ALA A 6 39.77 -31.49 44.85
CA ALA A 6 39.81 -30.60 43.70
C ALA A 6 41.27 -30.22 43.42
N SER A 7 41.72 -30.35 42.17
CA SER A 7 42.91 -29.68 41.65
C SER A 7 42.57 -28.86 40.41
N LEU A 8 43.01 -27.61 40.47
CA LEU A 8 42.97 -26.55 39.47
C LEU A 8 43.57 -26.98 38.13
N LEU A 9 43.02 -26.48 37.01
CA LEU A 9 43.77 -26.06 35.81
C LEU A 9 42.89 -25.15 34.92
N GLN A 10 43.57 -24.19 34.29
CA GLN A 10 43.11 -22.99 33.57
C GLN A 10 42.25 -23.22 32.31
N PRO A 11 41.58 -22.17 31.78
CA PRO A 11 40.68 -22.28 30.64
C PRO A 11 41.49 -22.43 29.35
N ALA A 12 41.35 -23.58 28.69
CA ALA A 12 41.65 -23.70 27.28
C ALA A 12 40.46 -23.13 26.51
N ALA A 13 40.70 -22.06 25.75
CA ALA A 13 39.78 -21.59 24.73
C ALA A 13 39.58 -22.70 23.70
N VAL A 14 38.43 -23.36 23.73
CA VAL A 14 38.00 -24.26 22.66
C VAL A 14 36.96 -23.49 21.85
N HIS A 15 37.35 -23.11 20.64
CA HIS A 15 36.46 -22.56 19.64
C HIS A 15 35.34 -23.56 19.35
N ALA A 16 34.10 -23.09 19.47
CA ALA A 16 32.94 -23.79 18.93
C ALA A 16 33.11 -23.90 17.41
N GLN A 17 33.02 -25.13 16.88
CA GLN A 17 32.86 -25.34 15.45
C GLN A 17 31.56 -24.66 15.02
N ALA A 18 31.68 -23.66 14.15
CA ALA A 18 30.56 -23.05 13.47
C ALA A 18 29.79 -24.12 12.70
N GLU A 19 28.50 -24.24 13.01
CA GLU A 19 27.53 -25.01 12.23
C GLU A 19 27.55 -24.43 10.81
N ALA A 20 27.82 -25.28 9.81
CA ALA A 20 27.95 -24.84 8.43
C ALA A 20 26.62 -24.21 7.99
N GLU A 21 26.65 -22.90 7.70
CA GLU A 21 25.52 -22.20 7.11
C GLU A 21 25.02 -22.98 5.88
N PRO A 22 23.71 -23.18 5.70
CA PRO A 22 23.20 -23.81 4.51
C PRO A 22 23.68 -23.00 3.30
N GLN A 23 24.47 -23.64 2.44
CA GLN A 23 24.98 -23.01 1.23
C GLN A 23 23.84 -22.30 0.50
N PRO A 24 24.03 -21.05 0.04
CA PRO A 24 23.01 -20.33 -0.68
C PRO A 24 22.57 -21.16 -1.89
N ARG A 25 21.38 -21.75 -1.81
CA ARG A 25 20.75 -22.37 -2.98
C ARG A 25 20.37 -21.24 -3.91
N LEU A 26 21.14 -21.07 -4.98
CA LEU A 26 20.83 -20.17 -6.08
C LEU A 26 19.42 -20.50 -6.56
N ARG A 27 18.48 -19.58 -6.33
CA ARG A 27 17.17 -19.61 -6.97
C ARG A 27 17.31 -18.81 -8.25
N PRO A 28 16.92 -19.34 -9.42
CA PRO A 28 16.85 -18.53 -10.62
C PRO A 28 15.91 -17.36 -10.34
N SER A 29 16.46 -16.16 -10.26
CA SER A 29 15.68 -14.93 -10.22
C SER A 29 15.50 -14.49 -11.66
N PRO A 30 14.26 -14.45 -12.19
CA PRO A 30 14.00 -13.87 -13.51
C PRO A 30 14.27 -12.35 -13.55
N GLN A 31 14.63 -11.74 -12.41
CA GLN A 31 14.93 -10.32 -12.28
C GLN A 31 16.43 -9.99 -12.29
N LEU A 32 17.32 -11.00 -12.37
CA LEU A 32 18.73 -10.76 -12.64
C LEU A 32 18.90 -10.47 -14.15
N ARG A 33 18.51 -9.26 -14.56
CA ARG A 33 18.84 -8.73 -15.88
C ARG A 33 20.19 -8.02 -15.77
N GLU A 34 21.20 -8.52 -16.47
CA GLU A 34 22.35 -7.70 -16.83
C GLU A 34 21.88 -6.73 -17.91
N ASP A 35 21.73 -5.46 -17.54
CA ASP A 35 21.44 -4.41 -18.51
C ASP A 35 22.75 -4.04 -19.21
N ILE A 36 22.97 -4.62 -20.40
CA ILE A 36 24.18 -4.38 -21.18
C ILE A 36 23.98 -3.07 -21.95
N PRO A 37 24.88 -2.07 -21.79
CA PRO A 37 24.85 -0.85 -22.60
C PRO A 37 24.82 -1.14 -24.11
N GLN A 38 24.13 -0.32 -24.90
CA GLN A 38 23.91 -0.55 -26.32
C GLN A 38 25.22 -0.63 -27.13
N ASP A 39 26.20 0.21 -26.79
CA ASP A 39 27.54 0.25 -27.37
C ASP A 39 28.33 -1.03 -27.08
N ALA A 40 28.21 -1.56 -25.87
CA ALA A 40 28.81 -2.84 -25.50
C ALA A 40 28.13 -4.01 -26.21
N ARG A 41 26.80 -3.96 -26.42
CA ARG A 41 26.03 -5.00 -27.15
C ARG A 41 26.45 -5.15 -28.61
N GLN A 42 26.69 -4.04 -29.30
CA GLN A 42 27.14 -4.07 -30.70
C GLN A 42 28.50 -4.77 -30.87
N GLN A 43 29.34 -4.74 -29.83
CA GLN A 43 30.66 -5.39 -29.82
C GLN A 43 30.59 -6.88 -29.43
N LEU A 44 29.42 -7.38 -29.00
CA LEU A 44 29.29 -8.78 -28.60
C LEU A 44 29.36 -9.69 -29.83
N PRO A 45 30.06 -10.84 -29.70
CA PRO A 45 30.13 -11.81 -30.78
C PRO A 45 28.74 -12.38 -31.08
N THR A 46 28.49 -12.62 -32.37
CA THR A 46 27.34 -13.38 -32.84
C THR A 46 27.71 -14.85 -32.90
N PHE A 47 26.97 -15.68 -32.18
CA PHE A 47 27.10 -17.13 -32.22
C PHE A 47 26.01 -17.71 -33.11
N VAL A 48 26.38 -18.69 -33.92
CA VAL A 48 25.44 -19.46 -34.75
C VAL A 48 25.67 -20.94 -34.52
N GLU A 49 24.58 -21.70 -34.43
CA GLU A 49 24.58 -23.15 -34.19
C GLU A 49 23.48 -23.81 -35.02
N GLY A 50 23.72 -25.02 -35.53
CA GLY A 50 22.73 -25.81 -36.27
C GLY A 50 23.38 -27.03 -36.94
N ASP A 51 22.56 -27.88 -37.55
CA ASP A 51 23.01 -29.13 -38.17
C ASP A 51 23.91 -28.88 -39.39
N ARG A 52 23.59 -27.85 -40.17
CA ARG A 52 24.35 -27.46 -41.36
C ARG A 52 24.54 -25.95 -41.44
N ILE A 53 25.80 -25.52 -41.50
CA ILE A 53 26.18 -24.13 -41.71
C ILE A 53 26.89 -24.00 -43.06
N THR A 54 26.36 -23.14 -43.93
CA THR A 54 26.93 -22.82 -45.25
C THR A 54 26.95 -21.32 -45.44
N GLY A 55 27.86 -20.77 -46.24
CA GLY A 55 27.88 -19.34 -46.46
C GLY A 55 29.22 -18.83 -46.98
N ARG A 56 29.28 -17.52 -47.15
CA ARG A 56 30.49 -16.77 -47.51
C ARG A 56 30.89 -15.96 -46.29
N PRO A 57 32.11 -16.15 -45.74
CA PRO A 57 32.61 -15.36 -44.63
C PRO A 57 32.39 -13.86 -44.86
N ASP A 58 31.94 -13.15 -43.82
CA ASP A 58 31.68 -11.71 -43.82
C ASP A 58 30.60 -11.20 -44.82
N ILE A 59 29.88 -12.11 -45.50
CA ILE A 59 28.79 -11.76 -46.42
C ILE A 59 27.49 -12.39 -45.94
N GLU A 60 27.41 -13.72 -45.94
CA GLU A 60 26.17 -14.44 -45.64
C GLU A 60 26.45 -15.73 -44.87
N THR A 61 25.58 -16.06 -43.94
CA THR A 61 25.61 -17.32 -43.19
C THR A 61 24.22 -17.92 -43.21
N ILE A 62 24.12 -19.15 -43.72
CA ILE A 62 22.89 -19.91 -43.83
C ILE A 62 23.02 -21.12 -42.90
N VAL A 63 22.14 -21.18 -41.91
CA VAL A 63 22.08 -22.23 -40.90
C VAL A 63 20.78 -23.01 -41.09
N GLU A 64 20.87 -24.33 -41.20
CA GLU A 64 19.75 -25.24 -41.42
C GLU A 64 19.75 -26.37 -40.41
N GLY A 65 18.56 -26.74 -39.91
CA GLY A 65 18.38 -27.79 -38.89
C GLY A 65 18.72 -27.27 -37.50
N ASP A 66 17.70 -27.16 -36.64
CA ASP A 66 17.79 -26.56 -35.29
C ASP A 66 18.63 -25.26 -35.24
N ALA A 67 18.42 -24.39 -36.23
CA ALA A 67 19.21 -23.20 -36.44
C ALA A 67 19.01 -22.20 -35.31
N GLU A 68 20.10 -21.81 -34.65
CA GLU A 68 20.16 -20.81 -33.59
C GLU A 68 21.11 -19.68 -33.98
N LEU A 69 20.68 -18.43 -33.76
CA LEU A 69 21.53 -17.25 -33.71
C LEU A 69 21.41 -16.63 -32.33
N ARG A 70 22.56 -16.35 -31.69
CA ARG A 70 22.63 -15.70 -30.40
C ARG A 70 23.57 -14.50 -30.43
N LYS A 71 23.07 -13.35 -30.00
CA LYS A 71 23.86 -12.13 -29.81
C LYS A 71 23.37 -11.40 -28.56
N GLY A 72 24.24 -11.28 -27.56
CA GLY A 72 23.88 -10.71 -26.26
C GLY A 72 22.67 -11.40 -25.60
N ASP A 73 21.60 -10.63 -25.41
CA ASP A 73 20.32 -11.03 -24.83
C ASP A 73 19.25 -11.42 -25.87
N THR A 74 19.63 -11.49 -27.15
CA THR A 74 18.80 -11.94 -28.26
C THR A 74 19.17 -13.38 -28.65
N VAL A 75 18.19 -14.27 -28.67
CA VAL A 75 18.31 -15.65 -29.19
C VAL A 75 17.19 -15.88 -30.19
N ILE A 76 17.55 -16.24 -31.43
CA ILE A 76 16.62 -16.58 -32.51
C ILE A 76 16.81 -18.06 -32.82
N ARG A 77 15.72 -18.84 -32.84
CA ARG A 77 15.70 -20.23 -33.27
C ARG A 77 14.72 -20.42 -34.42
N ALA A 78 15.04 -21.25 -35.40
CA ALA A 78 14.17 -21.59 -36.52
C ALA A 78 14.63 -22.87 -37.23
N ARG A 79 13.87 -23.34 -38.22
CA ARG A 79 14.32 -24.44 -39.11
C ARG A 79 15.42 -24.01 -40.07
N ARG A 80 15.36 -22.76 -40.54
CA ARG A 80 16.35 -22.14 -41.42
C ARG A 80 16.57 -20.69 -41.01
N LEU A 81 17.83 -20.28 -40.89
CA LEU A 81 18.24 -18.93 -40.55
C LEU A 81 19.28 -18.44 -41.56
N GLU A 82 19.02 -17.29 -42.16
CA GLU A 82 19.91 -16.61 -43.09
C GLU A 82 20.35 -15.30 -42.44
N TYR A 83 21.65 -15.09 -42.30
CA TYR A 83 22.21 -13.87 -41.71
C TYR A 83 23.13 -13.18 -42.71
N HIS A 84 22.76 -11.98 -43.14
CA HIS A 84 23.56 -11.15 -44.02
C HIS A 84 24.36 -10.14 -43.19
N HIS A 85 25.67 -10.37 -43.08
CA HIS A 85 26.55 -9.63 -42.17
C HIS A 85 26.64 -8.12 -42.48
N PRO A 86 26.78 -7.67 -43.74
CA PRO A 86 26.90 -6.25 -44.05
C PRO A 86 25.67 -5.41 -43.67
N ASP A 87 24.48 -6.02 -43.71
CA ASP A 87 23.21 -5.35 -43.42
C ASP A 87 22.68 -5.68 -42.02
N ASP A 88 23.41 -6.49 -41.23
CA ASP A 88 22.97 -7.01 -39.92
C ASP A 88 21.60 -7.73 -39.98
N LEU A 89 21.25 -8.28 -41.16
CA LEU A 89 19.89 -8.76 -41.44
C LEU A 89 19.78 -10.27 -41.21
N ALA A 90 19.02 -10.65 -40.18
CA ALA A 90 18.64 -12.03 -39.90
C ALA A 90 17.24 -12.33 -40.45
N ARG A 91 17.14 -13.32 -41.33
CA ARG A 91 15.89 -13.87 -41.85
C ARG A 91 15.73 -15.31 -41.38
N ALA A 92 14.74 -15.55 -40.52
CA ALA A 92 14.46 -16.85 -39.93
C ALA A 92 13.10 -17.38 -40.40
N ILE A 93 13.06 -18.65 -40.81
CA ILE A 93 11.90 -19.26 -41.49
C ILE A 93 11.58 -20.61 -40.84
N GLY A 94 10.30 -20.80 -40.48
CA GLY A 94 9.74 -22.05 -39.97
C GLY A 94 10.00 -22.27 -38.47
N ASP A 95 8.92 -22.42 -37.71
CA ASP A 95 8.91 -22.57 -36.24
C ASP A 95 9.83 -21.55 -35.54
N VAL A 96 9.74 -20.29 -35.96
CA VAL A 96 10.64 -19.24 -35.47
C VAL A 96 10.30 -18.93 -34.03
N ARG A 97 11.31 -18.88 -33.17
CA ARG A 97 11.21 -18.46 -31.79
C ARG A 97 12.32 -17.47 -31.46
N ILE A 98 11.96 -16.28 -31.02
CA ILE A 98 12.89 -15.27 -30.53
C ILE A 98 12.68 -15.04 -29.03
N ASN A 99 13.79 -14.98 -28.30
CA ASN A 99 13.84 -14.52 -26.92
C ASN A 99 14.72 -13.26 -26.89
N LYS A 100 14.14 -12.14 -26.44
CA LYS A 100 14.82 -10.86 -26.24
C LYS A 100 14.65 -10.43 -24.79
N ALA A 101 15.72 -10.50 -24.00
CA ALA A 101 15.71 -10.16 -22.58
C ALA A 101 14.57 -10.82 -21.77
N GLY A 102 14.12 -12.02 -22.18
CA GLY A 102 13.02 -12.76 -21.57
C GLY A 102 11.63 -12.55 -22.21
N ASN A 103 11.45 -11.56 -23.09
CA ASN A 103 10.27 -11.48 -23.94
C ASN A 103 10.36 -12.57 -25.02
N ILE A 104 9.30 -13.35 -25.18
CA ILE A 104 9.27 -14.51 -26.09
C ILE A 104 8.28 -14.21 -27.21
N PHE A 105 8.69 -14.45 -28.45
CA PHE A 105 7.81 -14.39 -29.62
C PHE A 105 8.00 -15.66 -30.45
N GLU A 106 6.90 -16.26 -30.91
CA GLU A 106 6.88 -17.52 -31.67
C GLU A 106 5.98 -17.34 -32.91
N GLY A 107 6.45 -17.69 -34.11
CA GLY A 107 5.73 -17.40 -35.36
C GLY A 107 6.36 -18.05 -36.60
N THR A 108 5.99 -17.58 -37.80
CA THR A 108 6.33 -18.28 -39.06
C THR A 108 7.53 -17.70 -39.82
N LEU A 109 7.66 -16.38 -39.86
CA LEU A 109 8.72 -15.66 -40.57
C LEU A 109 9.16 -14.42 -39.78
N LEU A 110 10.45 -14.35 -39.45
CA LEU A 110 11.10 -13.19 -38.83
C LEU A 110 12.12 -12.62 -39.80
N GLU A 111 12.10 -11.31 -39.98
CA GLU A 111 13.16 -10.55 -40.64
C GLU A 111 13.55 -9.40 -39.70
N LEU A 112 14.81 -9.36 -39.26
CA LEU A 112 15.25 -8.52 -38.16
C LEU A 112 16.70 -8.05 -38.39
N HIS A 113 16.91 -6.74 -38.33
CA HIS A 113 18.22 -6.17 -38.06
C HIS A 113 18.58 -6.44 -36.60
N VAL A 114 19.54 -7.33 -36.35
CA VAL A 114 19.77 -7.93 -35.02
C VAL A 114 20.24 -6.90 -33.99
N ASP A 115 21.15 -6.01 -34.37
CA ASP A 115 21.68 -4.95 -33.51
C ASP A 115 20.69 -3.81 -33.29
N ALA A 116 20.02 -3.37 -34.36
CA ALA A 116 19.01 -2.31 -34.26
C ALA A 116 17.71 -2.80 -33.59
N PHE A 117 17.50 -4.12 -33.55
CA PHE A 117 16.23 -4.76 -33.19
C PHE A 117 15.05 -4.21 -34.00
N GLN A 118 15.27 -4.04 -35.30
CA GLN A 118 14.31 -3.43 -36.24
C GLN A 118 13.89 -4.44 -37.29
N GLY A 119 12.60 -4.60 -37.51
CA GLY A 119 12.11 -5.59 -38.47
C GLY A 119 10.68 -6.00 -38.23
N PHE A 120 10.29 -7.17 -38.73
CA PHE A 120 8.93 -7.67 -38.58
C PHE A 120 8.88 -9.17 -38.29
N PHE A 121 7.79 -9.58 -37.66
CA PHE A 121 7.47 -10.97 -37.38
C PHE A 121 6.02 -11.27 -37.76
N ASN A 122 5.82 -12.25 -38.64
CA ASN A 122 4.50 -12.68 -39.09
C ASN A 122 3.86 -13.75 -38.17
N GLU A 123 2.55 -13.62 -37.98
CA GLU A 123 1.70 -14.49 -37.17
C GLU A 123 2.25 -14.78 -35.76
N PRO A 124 2.78 -13.76 -35.02
CA PRO A 124 3.46 -14.03 -33.77
C PRO A 124 2.47 -14.31 -32.64
N ARG A 125 2.77 -15.34 -31.86
CA ARG A 125 2.34 -15.49 -30.47
C ARG A 125 3.42 -14.89 -29.59
N TYR A 126 3.05 -14.00 -28.68
CA TYR A 126 4.01 -13.28 -27.84
C TYR A 126 3.71 -13.43 -26.36
N ARG A 127 4.76 -13.32 -25.56
CA ARG A 127 4.73 -13.23 -24.10
C ARG A 127 5.74 -12.18 -23.64
N PHE A 128 5.25 -11.17 -22.94
CA PHE A 128 6.06 -10.17 -22.28
C PHE A 128 6.41 -10.64 -20.86
N LEU A 129 7.69 -10.54 -20.49
CA LEU A 129 8.14 -10.98 -19.17
C LEU A 129 7.71 -10.02 -18.06
N ARG A 130 7.71 -8.70 -18.32
CA ARG A 130 7.54 -7.67 -17.29
C ARG A 130 6.21 -7.74 -16.54
N ASN A 131 5.14 -8.08 -17.25
CA ASN A 131 3.78 -8.12 -16.72
C ASN A 131 3.05 -9.44 -17.02
N ASP A 132 3.81 -10.47 -17.43
CA ASP A 132 3.31 -11.78 -17.88
C ASP A 132 2.16 -11.68 -18.90
N ALA A 133 2.10 -10.60 -19.68
CA ALA A 133 1.10 -10.43 -20.72
C ALA A 133 1.41 -11.33 -21.91
N TYR A 134 0.38 -11.83 -22.57
CA TYR A 134 0.51 -12.66 -23.76
C TYR A 134 -0.58 -12.34 -24.76
N GLY A 135 -0.35 -12.77 -25.99
CA GLY A 135 -1.19 -12.41 -27.11
C GLY A 135 -0.80 -13.11 -28.40
N GLN A 136 -1.58 -12.82 -29.42
CA GLN A 136 -1.38 -13.25 -30.80
C GLN A 136 -1.73 -12.09 -31.72
N ALA A 137 -1.08 -12.03 -32.88
CA ALA A 137 -1.27 -10.97 -33.87
C ALA A 137 -1.03 -11.49 -35.28
N ASP A 138 -1.44 -10.71 -36.29
CA ASP A 138 -1.11 -11.00 -37.69
C ASP A 138 0.34 -10.62 -38.00
N ARG A 139 0.82 -9.53 -37.40
CA ARG A 139 2.18 -9.02 -37.59
C ARG A 139 2.63 -8.16 -36.41
N ILE A 140 3.89 -8.29 -36.02
CA ILE A 140 4.59 -7.34 -35.15
C ILE A 140 5.66 -6.64 -35.99
N ASP A 141 5.71 -5.32 -35.93
CA ASP A 141 6.82 -4.49 -36.40
C ASP A 141 7.62 -4.01 -35.18
N PHE A 142 8.89 -4.41 -35.11
CA PHE A 142 9.84 -3.91 -34.12
C PHE A 142 10.45 -2.61 -34.64
N LEU A 143 10.20 -1.49 -33.93
CA LEU A 143 10.73 -0.18 -34.29
C LEU A 143 12.12 0.05 -33.69
N ASP A 144 12.38 -0.57 -32.54
CA ASP A 144 13.64 -0.67 -31.83
C ASP A 144 13.48 -1.65 -30.66
N GLU A 145 14.48 -1.72 -29.77
CA GLU A 145 14.48 -2.60 -28.60
C GLU A 145 13.33 -2.38 -27.60
N ASN A 146 12.77 -1.18 -27.53
CA ASN A 146 11.76 -0.80 -26.53
C ASN A 146 10.38 -0.58 -27.15
N ARG A 147 10.28 -0.32 -28.45
CA ARG A 147 9.04 0.05 -29.14
C ARG A 147 8.64 -0.94 -30.21
N SER A 148 7.37 -1.33 -30.21
CA SER A 148 6.79 -2.22 -31.21
C SER A 148 5.36 -1.83 -31.58
N VAL A 149 4.99 -2.11 -32.84
CA VAL A 149 3.63 -1.96 -33.36
C VAL A 149 3.09 -3.34 -33.71
N ILE A 150 1.96 -3.70 -33.14
CA ILE A 150 1.34 -5.03 -33.26
C ILE A 150 0.00 -4.85 -33.99
N LEU A 151 -0.16 -5.50 -35.13
CA LEU A 151 -1.33 -5.38 -36.00
C LEU A 151 -2.31 -6.53 -35.76
N ASN A 152 -3.59 -6.19 -35.64
CA ASN A 152 -4.67 -7.14 -35.32
C ASN A 152 -4.35 -8.01 -34.09
N ALA A 153 -4.00 -7.33 -33.00
CA ALA A 153 -3.47 -7.93 -31.79
C ALA A 153 -4.56 -8.40 -30.82
N THR A 154 -4.24 -9.44 -30.05
CA THR A 154 -4.94 -9.82 -28.82
C THR A 154 -4.04 -9.60 -27.62
N TYR A 155 -4.56 -9.07 -26.51
CA TYR A 155 -3.76 -8.81 -25.31
C TYR A 155 -4.51 -9.20 -24.03
N THR A 156 -3.83 -9.90 -23.12
CA THR A 156 -4.38 -10.30 -21.83
C THR A 156 -3.26 -10.72 -20.85
N THR A 157 -3.55 -10.64 -19.55
CA THR A 157 -2.63 -10.99 -18.45
C THR A 157 -3.10 -12.19 -17.63
N CYS A 158 -4.16 -12.90 -18.04
CA CYS A 158 -4.63 -14.10 -17.33
C CYS A 158 -3.63 -15.26 -17.47
N GLN A 159 -3.19 -15.93 -16.42
CA GLN A 159 -2.21 -17.01 -16.61
C GLN A 159 -2.71 -18.10 -17.58
N ALA A 160 -1.85 -18.45 -18.56
CA ALA A 160 -2.12 -19.50 -19.52
C ALA A 160 -2.33 -20.85 -18.82
N GLN A 161 -3.54 -21.40 -18.95
CA GLN A 161 -3.85 -22.71 -18.41
C GLN A 161 -3.60 -23.78 -19.49
N PRO A 162 -3.02 -24.93 -19.14
CA PRO A 162 -2.89 -26.06 -20.07
C PRO A 162 -4.28 -26.55 -20.52
N GLY A 163 -4.47 -26.73 -21.83
CA GLY A 163 -5.66 -27.36 -22.38
C GLY A 163 -6.15 -26.74 -23.70
N PRO A 164 -6.84 -27.51 -24.56
CA PRO A 164 -7.31 -27.06 -25.87
C PRO A 164 -8.44 -26.01 -25.79
N SER A 165 -9.04 -25.83 -24.61
CA SER A 165 -10.20 -24.97 -24.37
C SER A 165 -9.88 -23.74 -23.52
N TRP A 166 -8.61 -23.38 -23.37
CA TRP A 166 -8.26 -22.23 -22.54
C TRP A 166 -8.76 -20.93 -23.19
N MET A 167 -9.66 -20.26 -22.46
CA MET A 167 -10.15 -18.93 -22.80
C MET A 167 -9.83 -18.01 -21.62
N PRO A 168 -9.05 -16.93 -21.82
CA PRO A 168 -8.79 -15.98 -20.76
C PRO A 168 -10.09 -15.32 -20.32
N ASP A 169 -10.17 -14.97 -19.04
CA ASP A 169 -11.36 -14.33 -18.48
C ASP A 169 -11.64 -13.01 -19.16
N TRP A 170 -10.60 -12.28 -19.54
CA TRP A 170 -10.69 -11.08 -20.36
C TRP A 170 -9.65 -11.09 -21.47
N ILE A 171 -10.00 -10.49 -22.60
CA ILE A 171 -9.09 -10.31 -23.75
C ILE A 171 -9.40 -8.98 -24.44
N LEU A 172 -8.36 -8.20 -24.71
CA LEU A 172 -8.44 -6.99 -25.51
C LEU A 172 -8.07 -7.34 -26.95
N ARG A 173 -8.96 -7.08 -27.90
CA ARG A 173 -8.66 -7.20 -29.34
C ARG A 173 -8.51 -5.81 -29.93
N ALA A 174 -7.45 -5.52 -30.68
CA ALA A 174 -7.22 -4.19 -31.25
C ALA A 174 -6.68 -4.30 -32.67
N SER A 175 -7.11 -3.39 -33.57
CA SER A 175 -6.58 -3.37 -34.93
C SER A 175 -5.10 -2.95 -34.95
N ARG A 176 -4.70 -2.14 -33.96
CA ARG A 176 -3.33 -1.67 -33.79
C ARG A 176 -3.04 -1.52 -32.30
N LEU A 177 -1.96 -2.13 -31.84
CA LEU A 177 -1.46 -2.08 -30.48
C LEU A 177 0.00 -1.62 -30.51
N GLU A 178 0.30 -0.48 -29.89
CA GLU A 178 1.66 0.06 -29.77
C GLU A 178 2.14 -0.19 -28.34
N ILE A 179 3.33 -0.76 -28.19
CA ILE A 179 3.94 -1.04 -26.88
C ILE A 179 5.24 -0.25 -26.79
N ASP A 180 5.33 0.59 -25.77
CA ASP A 180 6.52 1.36 -25.39
C ASP A 180 7.00 0.89 -24.01
N GLN A 181 8.15 0.21 -23.98
CA GLN A 181 8.74 -0.33 -22.76
C GLN A 181 9.54 0.71 -21.95
N GLU A 182 9.93 1.83 -22.57
CA GLU A 182 10.64 2.93 -21.91
C GLU A 182 9.64 3.79 -21.10
N GLU A 183 8.53 4.15 -21.74
CA GLU A 183 7.41 4.86 -21.10
C GLU A 183 6.52 3.95 -20.23
N GLU A 184 6.64 2.63 -20.35
CA GLU A 184 5.78 1.63 -19.71
C GLU A 184 4.30 1.77 -20.12
N VAL A 185 4.06 2.02 -21.40
CA VAL A 185 2.73 2.29 -21.96
C VAL A 185 2.40 1.33 -23.11
N GLY A 186 1.16 0.85 -23.10
CA GLY A 186 0.50 0.27 -24.27
C GLY A 186 -0.61 1.19 -24.77
N GLU A 187 -0.73 1.36 -26.08
CA GLU A 187 -1.82 2.08 -26.75
C GLU A 187 -2.54 1.15 -27.73
N ALA A 188 -3.82 0.90 -27.49
CA ALA A 188 -4.68 0.09 -28.34
C ALA A 188 -5.68 0.98 -29.10
N ARG A 189 -5.75 0.84 -30.42
CA ARG A 189 -6.70 1.54 -31.29
C ARG A 189 -7.74 0.60 -31.88
N ASN A 190 -8.97 1.10 -32.01
CA ASN A 190 -10.16 0.33 -32.40
C ASN A 190 -10.25 -0.97 -31.62
N ALA A 191 -10.17 -0.85 -30.29
CA ALA A 191 -10.10 -1.99 -29.40
C ALA A 191 -11.49 -2.47 -29.00
N VAL A 192 -11.63 -3.77 -28.74
CA VAL A 192 -12.83 -4.37 -28.16
C VAL A 192 -12.40 -5.20 -26.97
N LEU A 193 -12.83 -4.79 -25.78
CA LEU A 193 -12.67 -5.60 -24.58
C LEU A 193 -13.75 -6.68 -24.57
N SER A 194 -13.33 -7.93 -24.42
CA SER A 194 -14.22 -9.08 -24.27
C SER A 194 -14.02 -9.73 -22.91
N PHE A 195 -15.10 -10.13 -22.26
CA PHE A 195 -15.08 -10.91 -21.02
C PHE A 195 -15.73 -12.27 -21.26
N LYS A 196 -15.03 -13.36 -20.95
CA LYS A 196 -15.47 -14.74 -21.20
C LYS A 196 -16.00 -14.96 -22.63
N GLY A 197 -15.34 -14.35 -23.61
CA GLY A 197 -15.70 -14.42 -25.02
C GLY A 197 -16.82 -13.46 -25.48
N VAL A 198 -17.47 -12.75 -24.56
CA VAL A 198 -18.52 -11.77 -24.89
C VAL A 198 -17.91 -10.37 -25.04
N PRO A 199 -18.04 -9.70 -26.20
CA PRO A 199 -17.58 -8.33 -26.37
C PRO A 199 -18.44 -7.39 -25.50
N ILE A 200 -17.80 -6.64 -24.60
CA ILE A 200 -18.49 -5.77 -23.64
C ILE A 200 -18.33 -4.28 -23.93
N LEU A 201 -17.18 -3.86 -24.46
CA LEU A 201 -16.90 -2.43 -24.65
C LEU A 201 -16.00 -2.19 -25.88
N PRO A 202 -16.52 -1.56 -26.95
CA PRO A 202 -15.68 -1.01 -28.00
C PRO A 202 -15.03 0.31 -27.51
N VAL A 203 -13.74 0.45 -27.71
CA VAL A 203 -12.93 1.60 -27.29
C VAL A 203 -12.12 2.11 -28.48
N PRO A 204 -12.39 3.32 -29.01
CA PRO A 204 -11.68 3.86 -30.17
C PRO A 204 -10.17 3.97 -29.95
N ALA A 205 -9.77 4.41 -28.76
CA ALA A 205 -8.39 4.43 -28.31
C ALA A 205 -8.34 4.25 -26.78
N LEU A 206 -7.49 3.33 -26.33
CA LEU A 206 -7.24 3.02 -24.92
C LEU A 206 -5.74 3.03 -24.71
N THR A 207 -5.29 3.64 -23.62
CA THR A 207 -3.92 3.46 -23.16
C THR A 207 -3.89 2.77 -21.81
N PHE A 208 -2.95 1.86 -21.59
CA PHE A 208 -2.81 1.09 -20.36
C PHE A 208 -1.33 0.98 -19.94
N PRO A 209 -1.03 0.82 -18.64
CA PRO A 209 0.34 0.62 -18.18
C PRO A 209 0.84 -0.79 -18.54
N THR A 210 2.09 -0.89 -19.02
CA THR A 210 2.78 -2.17 -19.27
C THR A 210 3.77 -2.52 -18.15
N GLY A 211 3.92 -1.65 -17.16
CA GLY A 211 4.71 -1.84 -15.95
C GLY A 211 4.03 -1.27 -14.70
N ASN A 212 4.84 -0.83 -13.74
CA ASN A 212 4.36 -0.34 -12.44
C ASN A 212 4.26 1.19 -12.38
N LYS A 213 4.68 1.91 -13.42
CA LYS A 213 4.47 3.36 -13.52
C LYS A 213 2.98 3.68 -13.49
N ARG A 214 2.60 4.61 -12.60
CA ARG A 214 1.23 5.10 -12.47
C ARG A 214 0.87 5.95 -13.69
N LYS A 215 -0.32 5.73 -14.26
CA LYS A 215 -0.79 6.43 -15.45
C LYS A 215 -2.18 7.03 -15.25
N SER A 216 -2.37 8.26 -15.71
CA SER A 216 -3.67 8.92 -15.75
C SER A 216 -4.61 8.24 -16.75
N GLY A 217 -5.89 8.09 -16.41
CA GLY A 217 -6.86 7.47 -17.27
C GLY A 217 -8.21 7.21 -16.62
N VAL A 218 -9.17 6.78 -17.44
CA VAL A 218 -10.48 6.34 -16.97
C VAL A 218 -10.32 5.00 -16.28
N LEU A 219 -10.83 4.90 -15.05
CA LEU A 219 -10.91 3.64 -14.31
C LEU A 219 -12.19 2.89 -14.70
N PRO A 220 -12.24 1.55 -14.49
CA PRO A 220 -13.44 0.78 -14.75
C PRO A 220 -14.67 1.40 -14.04
N PRO A 221 -15.80 1.56 -14.75
CA PRO A 221 -17.00 2.10 -14.15
C PRO A 221 -17.55 1.13 -13.10
N THR A 222 -18.27 1.67 -12.13
CA THR A 222 -19.07 0.86 -11.21
C THR A 222 -20.55 1.14 -11.43
N ILE A 223 -21.35 0.09 -11.50
CA ILE A 223 -22.80 0.15 -11.72
C ILE A 223 -23.48 -0.51 -10.53
N GLY A 224 -24.46 0.16 -9.94
CA GLY A 224 -25.25 -0.33 -8.82
C GLY A 224 -26.73 -0.14 -9.06
N VAL A 225 -27.54 -0.99 -8.44
CA VAL A 225 -28.99 -0.83 -8.40
C VAL A 225 -29.44 -1.02 -6.97
N ASP A 226 -30.06 0.01 -6.39
CA ASP A 226 -30.63 -0.06 -5.05
C ASP A 226 -31.97 0.70 -4.93
N ASN A 227 -32.63 0.55 -3.78
CA ASN A 227 -33.93 1.17 -3.52
C ASN A 227 -33.86 2.66 -3.11
N LYS A 228 -32.68 3.19 -2.80
CA LYS A 228 -32.46 4.58 -2.37
C LYS A 228 -32.08 5.47 -3.56
N ASN A 229 -31.09 5.07 -4.33
CA ASN A 229 -30.46 5.80 -5.44
C ASN A 229 -30.99 5.35 -6.80
N GLY A 230 -31.65 4.18 -6.87
CA GLY A 230 -32.08 3.56 -8.12
C GLY A 230 -30.88 2.94 -8.86
N LEU A 231 -30.84 3.08 -10.18
CA LEU A 231 -29.63 2.83 -10.95
C LEU A 231 -28.58 3.91 -10.63
N ASP A 232 -27.39 3.50 -10.20
CA ASP A 232 -26.20 4.33 -10.05
C ASP A 232 -25.10 3.93 -11.05
N LEU A 233 -24.41 4.91 -11.61
CA LEU A 233 -23.26 4.74 -12.50
C LEU A 233 -22.15 5.70 -12.06
N THR A 234 -21.02 5.15 -11.64
CA THR A 234 -19.81 5.92 -11.30
C THR A 234 -18.75 5.71 -12.38
N LEU A 235 -18.18 6.78 -12.91
CA LEU A 235 -17.09 6.72 -13.89
C LEU A 235 -15.84 7.46 -13.38
N PRO A 236 -14.95 6.80 -12.65
CA PRO A 236 -13.78 7.47 -12.09
C PRO A 236 -12.73 7.79 -13.16
N TYR A 237 -12.10 8.95 -13.03
CA TYR A 237 -10.92 9.36 -13.77
C TYR A 237 -9.76 9.59 -12.80
N TYR A 238 -8.70 8.81 -12.97
CA TYR A 238 -7.47 8.93 -12.21
C TYR A 238 -6.51 9.88 -12.91
N TRP A 239 -5.97 10.84 -12.17
CA TRP A 239 -4.98 11.81 -12.62
C TRP A 239 -3.72 11.68 -11.76
N ASN A 240 -2.69 11.10 -12.35
CA ASN A 240 -1.35 11.07 -11.79
C ASN A 240 -0.70 12.46 -12.02
N ILE A 241 -0.74 13.32 -11.01
CA ILE A 241 -0.22 14.70 -11.09
C ILE A 241 1.31 14.69 -11.00
N ALA A 242 1.85 13.94 -10.05
CA ALA A 242 3.29 13.70 -9.87
C ALA A 242 3.49 12.38 -9.09
N PRO A 243 4.71 11.81 -9.02
CA PRO A 243 4.95 10.53 -8.33
C PRO A 243 4.47 10.47 -6.87
N ASN A 244 4.31 11.64 -6.24
CA ASN A 244 4.04 11.83 -4.83
C ASN A 244 2.64 12.42 -4.55
N ARG A 245 1.81 12.65 -5.57
CA ARG A 245 0.44 13.16 -5.41
C ARG A 245 -0.47 12.80 -6.60
N ASP A 246 -1.72 12.47 -6.30
CA ASP A 246 -2.71 12.14 -7.32
C ASP A 246 -4.12 12.63 -6.96
N LEU A 247 -4.96 12.72 -7.99
CA LEU A 247 -6.36 13.08 -7.88
C LEU A 247 -7.22 12.03 -8.59
N THR A 248 -8.27 11.56 -7.95
CA THR A 248 -9.31 10.75 -8.58
C THR A 248 -10.62 11.54 -8.55
N LEU A 249 -11.17 11.85 -9.73
CA LEU A 249 -12.50 12.44 -9.87
C LEU A 249 -13.49 11.31 -10.18
N TYR A 250 -14.58 11.20 -9.43
CA TYR A 250 -15.56 10.12 -9.59
C TYR A 250 -16.98 10.69 -9.66
N PRO A 251 -17.39 11.21 -10.83
CA PRO A 251 -18.79 11.56 -11.06
C PRO A 251 -19.67 10.32 -10.93
N THR A 252 -20.75 10.46 -10.16
CA THR A 252 -21.75 9.42 -9.92
C THR A 252 -23.12 9.92 -10.34
N ILE A 253 -23.71 9.26 -11.33
CA ILE A 253 -25.07 9.53 -11.77
C ILE A 253 -26.01 8.59 -11.03
N MET A 254 -26.99 9.14 -10.32
CA MET A 254 -28.01 8.39 -9.59
C MET A 254 -29.39 8.71 -10.17
N SER A 255 -30.05 7.72 -10.75
CA SER A 255 -31.33 7.90 -11.45
C SER A 255 -32.41 8.58 -10.61
N ARG A 256 -32.47 8.31 -9.30
CA ARG A 256 -33.48 8.89 -8.39
C ARG A 256 -33.07 10.22 -7.75
N ARG A 257 -31.77 10.56 -7.69
CA ARG A 257 -31.27 11.73 -6.94
C ARG A 257 -30.71 12.84 -7.80
N GLY A 258 -29.90 12.51 -8.82
CA GLY A 258 -29.15 13.50 -9.59
C GLY A 258 -27.70 13.07 -9.80
N VAL A 259 -26.79 14.05 -9.86
CA VAL A 259 -25.37 13.83 -10.10
C VAL A 259 -24.58 14.25 -8.86
N ASP A 260 -23.75 13.35 -8.34
CA ASP A 260 -22.75 13.63 -7.30
C ASP A 260 -21.38 13.73 -7.96
N LEU A 261 -20.64 14.81 -7.72
CA LEU A 261 -19.26 14.93 -8.13
C LEU A 261 -18.36 14.71 -6.93
N GLY A 262 -17.72 13.54 -6.89
CA GLY A 262 -16.72 13.21 -5.89
C GLY A 262 -15.28 13.40 -6.37
N ALA A 263 -14.40 13.71 -5.43
CA ALA A 263 -12.97 13.86 -5.62
C ALA A 263 -12.20 13.22 -4.46
N GLU A 264 -11.09 12.56 -4.75
CA GLU A 264 -10.11 12.06 -3.77
C GLU A 264 -8.75 12.58 -4.19
N PHE A 265 -8.15 13.42 -3.37
CA PHE A 265 -6.79 13.93 -3.55
C PHE A 265 -5.88 13.29 -2.50
N ARG A 266 -4.76 12.71 -2.94
CA ARG A 266 -3.77 12.08 -2.05
C ARG A 266 -2.40 12.71 -2.27
N TYR A 267 -1.65 12.85 -1.20
CA TYR A 267 -0.27 13.35 -1.24
C TYR A 267 0.60 12.59 -0.23
N LEU A 268 1.86 12.39 -0.59
CA LEU A 268 2.88 11.74 0.21
C LEU A 268 4.20 12.47 0.01
N GLU A 269 4.68 13.15 1.03
CA GLU A 269 5.91 13.93 1.03
C GLU A 269 6.84 13.40 2.13
N PRO A 270 8.15 13.69 2.11
CA PRO A 270 9.09 13.08 3.05
C PRO A 270 8.76 13.26 4.54
N GLY A 271 8.09 14.36 4.91
CA GLY A 271 7.69 14.65 6.29
C GLY A 271 6.18 14.69 6.53
N TYR A 272 5.35 14.51 5.51
CA TYR A 272 3.90 14.59 5.68
C TYR A 272 3.13 13.82 4.61
N SER A 273 1.96 13.34 4.96
CA SER A 273 1.07 12.64 4.04
C SER A 273 -0.39 12.92 4.38
N GLY A 274 -1.27 12.65 3.43
CA GLY A 274 -2.69 12.81 3.69
C GLY A 274 -3.59 12.52 2.51
N THR A 275 -4.87 12.57 2.80
CA THR A 275 -5.96 12.33 1.85
C THR A 275 -7.06 13.35 2.10
N VAL A 276 -7.60 13.92 1.03
CA VAL A 276 -8.77 14.79 1.05
C VAL A 276 -9.82 14.16 0.15
N ARG A 277 -10.96 13.79 0.73
CA ARG A 277 -12.15 13.34 0.00
C ARG A 277 -13.21 14.41 0.14
N ALA A 278 -13.75 14.84 -0.99
CA ALA A 278 -14.85 15.77 -1.02
C ALA A 278 -15.85 15.32 -2.07
N ASN A 279 -17.12 15.56 -1.82
CA ASN A 279 -18.13 15.39 -2.84
C ASN A 279 -19.23 16.43 -2.70
N TYR A 280 -19.88 16.70 -3.81
CA TYR A 280 -20.93 17.68 -3.92
C TYR A 280 -22.02 17.18 -4.86
N MET A 281 -23.24 17.14 -4.36
CA MET A 281 -24.46 16.86 -5.11
C MET A 281 -25.35 18.10 -5.06
N PRO A 282 -25.45 18.86 -6.17
CA PRO A 282 -26.44 19.90 -6.26
C PRO A 282 -27.83 19.28 -6.37
N ASN A 283 -28.80 19.85 -5.64
CA ASN A 283 -30.23 19.54 -5.76
C ASN A 283 -30.57 18.04 -5.74
N ASP A 284 -30.34 17.36 -4.61
CA ASP A 284 -30.80 15.98 -4.39
C ASP A 284 -32.33 15.94 -4.48
N ARG A 285 -32.87 15.37 -5.57
CA ARG A 285 -34.32 15.32 -5.84
C ARG A 285 -35.13 14.62 -4.75
N LEU A 286 -34.53 13.77 -3.92
CA LEU A 286 -35.21 13.09 -2.82
C LEU A 286 -35.18 13.91 -1.51
N ARG A 287 -34.35 14.94 -1.43
CA ARG A 287 -34.12 15.75 -0.20
C ARG A 287 -34.36 17.25 -0.39
N ASP A 288 -34.53 17.69 -1.62
CA ASP A 288 -34.75 19.09 -2.03
C ASP A 288 -33.71 20.04 -1.43
N ARG A 289 -32.43 19.67 -1.57
CA ARG A 289 -31.28 20.44 -1.06
C ARG A 289 -29.98 20.05 -1.74
N ASP A 290 -28.99 20.92 -1.61
CA ASP A 290 -27.60 20.59 -1.92
C ASP A 290 -27.00 19.73 -0.79
N ARG A 291 -26.18 18.75 -1.18
CA ARG A 291 -25.55 17.82 -0.24
C ARG A 291 -24.07 17.70 -0.51
N TRP A 292 -23.30 17.60 0.56
CA TRP A 292 -21.85 17.56 0.46
C TRP A 292 -21.22 16.80 1.62
N GLY A 293 -20.04 16.25 1.35
CA GLY A 293 -19.19 15.59 2.32
C GLY A 293 -17.75 16.07 2.19
N LEU A 294 -17.06 16.16 3.32
CA LEU A 294 -15.62 16.43 3.41
C LEU A 294 -15.01 15.49 4.45
N ALA A 295 -14.06 14.69 4.02
CA ALA A 295 -13.23 13.85 4.88
C ALA A 295 -11.76 14.12 4.56
N THR A 296 -11.02 14.64 5.54
CA THR A 296 -9.61 14.95 5.39
C THR A 296 -8.83 14.23 6.47
N GLU A 297 -7.73 13.60 6.08
CA GLU A 297 -6.72 13.08 6.98
C GLU A 297 -5.37 13.66 6.57
N HIS A 298 -4.63 14.17 7.55
CA HIS A 298 -3.29 14.69 7.37
C HIS A 298 -2.45 14.27 8.57
N ALA A 299 -1.25 13.79 8.29
CA ALA A 299 -0.25 13.44 9.29
C ALA A 299 1.08 14.05 8.85
N GLN A 300 1.71 14.78 9.75
CA GLN A 300 2.99 15.43 9.54
C GLN A 300 3.87 15.23 10.75
N ASP A 301 5.07 14.72 10.50
CA ASP A 301 6.11 14.56 11.49
C ASP A 301 7.14 15.68 11.35
N ASN A 302 7.74 16.07 12.46
CA ASN A 302 8.86 17.02 12.50
C ASN A 302 8.59 18.35 11.76
N LEU A 303 7.36 18.88 11.84
CA LEU A 303 7.09 20.24 11.38
C LEU A 303 7.94 21.21 12.20
N ASP A 304 8.87 21.90 11.54
CA ASP A 304 9.74 22.86 12.21
C ASP A 304 8.97 24.17 12.48
N LEU A 305 8.52 24.32 13.73
CA LEU A 305 7.82 25.52 14.17
C LEU A 305 8.80 26.50 14.84
N PRO A 306 8.81 27.78 14.42
CA PRO A 306 9.68 28.79 15.04
C PRO A 306 9.50 28.84 16.56
N GLY A 307 10.60 28.65 17.30
CA GLY A 307 10.62 28.69 18.77
C GLY A 307 10.23 27.39 19.48
N LEU A 308 9.66 26.41 18.78
CA LEU A 308 9.31 25.09 19.33
C LEU A 308 10.19 23.97 18.75
N GLY A 309 10.63 24.09 17.50
CA GLY A 309 11.37 23.04 16.79
C GLY A 309 10.46 21.95 16.25
N PRO A 310 10.97 20.70 16.08
CA PRO A 310 10.22 19.61 15.48
C PRO A 310 8.93 19.28 16.25
N THR A 311 7.80 19.43 15.57
CA THR A 311 6.46 19.26 16.12
C THR A 311 5.68 18.26 15.26
N GLY A 312 5.00 17.30 15.90
CA GLY A 312 4.06 16.41 15.21
C GLY A 312 2.71 17.10 15.05
N LEU A 313 2.08 16.93 13.89
CA LEU A 313 0.76 17.47 13.59
C LEU A 313 -0.09 16.39 12.95
N SER A 314 -1.31 16.20 13.46
CA SER A 314 -2.32 15.39 12.78
C SER A 314 -3.65 16.12 12.75
N LEU A 315 -4.35 15.98 11.64
CA LEU A 315 -5.65 16.58 11.40
C LEU A 315 -6.55 15.54 10.77
N ARG A 316 -7.68 15.28 11.42
CA ARG A 316 -8.79 14.51 10.88
C ARG A 316 -10.04 15.38 10.88
N LEU A 317 -10.57 15.71 9.71
CA LEU A 317 -11.84 16.43 9.58
C LEU A 317 -12.85 15.53 8.92
N ASN A 318 -14.06 15.44 9.48
CA ASN A 318 -15.17 14.69 8.91
C ASN A 318 -16.44 15.52 9.07
N ARG A 319 -16.92 16.06 7.96
CA ARG A 319 -18.10 16.92 7.91
C ARG A 319 -19.02 16.55 6.77
N VAL A 320 -20.31 16.64 7.04
CA VAL A 320 -21.37 16.35 6.07
C VAL A 320 -22.48 17.39 6.18
N SER A 321 -23.24 17.54 5.11
CA SER A 321 -24.34 18.51 4.99
C SER A 321 -25.54 18.24 5.91
N ASP A 322 -25.82 16.98 6.22
CA ASP A 322 -27.05 16.58 6.91
C ASP A 322 -26.96 15.23 7.64
N ASP A 323 -27.89 15.00 8.56
CA ASP A 323 -27.93 13.80 9.41
C ASP A 323 -28.18 12.48 8.66
N ASN A 324 -28.72 12.54 7.45
CA ASN A 324 -29.00 11.36 6.64
C ASN A 324 -27.89 11.04 5.63
N TYR A 325 -26.78 11.78 5.66
CA TYR A 325 -25.68 11.62 4.72
C TYR A 325 -25.15 10.19 4.66
N TRP A 326 -24.82 9.61 5.82
CA TRP A 326 -24.32 8.25 5.96
C TRP A 326 -25.27 7.15 5.45
N ARG A 327 -26.58 7.41 5.42
CA ARG A 327 -27.59 6.45 4.93
C ARG A 327 -27.70 6.44 3.42
N ASP A 328 -27.48 7.59 2.80
CA ASP A 328 -27.75 7.82 1.39
C ASP A 328 -26.47 7.66 0.54
N PHE A 329 -25.30 7.99 1.10
CA PHE A 329 -23.99 7.96 0.44
C PHE A 329 -23.07 6.87 1.01
N SER A 330 -23.47 5.61 0.84
CA SER A 330 -22.75 4.42 1.34
C SER A 330 -21.33 4.26 0.78
N ARG A 331 -21.06 4.75 -0.43
CA ARG A 331 -19.78 4.57 -1.14
C ARG A 331 -18.71 5.62 -0.77
N ASN A 332 -19.11 6.75 -0.19
CA ASN A 332 -18.21 7.87 0.12
C ASN A 332 -17.70 7.83 1.57
N SER A 333 -18.15 6.87 2.39
CA SER A 333 -17.77 6.72 3.80
C SER A 333 -17.23 5.31 4.07
N ALA A 334 -16.15 5.19 4.84
CA ALA A 334 -15.49 3.92 5.14
C ALA A 334 -16.35 2.96 5.98
N THR A 335 -17.42 3.45 6.60
CA THR A 335 -18.33 2.67 7.44
C THR A 335 -19.78 3.09 7.21
N LEU A 336 -20.65 2.12 6.91
CA LEU A 336 -22.07 2.33 6.56
C LEU A 336 -22.96 2.76 7.74
N THR A 337 -22.39 2.99 8.93
CA THR A 337 -23.13 3.17 10.19
C THR A 337 -22.57 4.27 11.09
N GLN A 338 -21.50 4.96 10.68
CA GLN A 338 -20.88 5.95 11.54
C GLN A 338 -21.71 7.23 11.60
N ARG A 339 -22.36 7.42 12.75
CA ARG A 339 -23.15 8.61 13.09
C ARG A 339 -22.38 9.64 13.92
N LEU A 340 -21.19 9.29 14.40
CA LEU A 340 -20.30 10.18 15.16
C LEU A 340 -19.09 10.52 14.30
N LEU A 341 -19.10 11.71 13.72
CA LEU A 341 -18.02 12.20 12.88
C LEU A 341 -17.04 13.02 13.73
N ALA A 342 -15.88 12.43 13.99
CA ALA A 342 -14.80 13.09 14.72
C ALA A 342 -14.09 14.12 13.83
N ASN A 343 -13.95 15.33 14.37
CA ASN A 343 -13.11 16.40 13.86
C ASN A 343 -12.00 16.61 14.90
N ASP A 344 -10.83 16.02 14.66
CA ASP A 344 -9.74 15.90 15.61
C ASP A 344 -8.50 16.61 15.05
N PHE A 345 -8.05 17.64 15.75
CA PHE A 345 -6.77 18.27 15.53
C PHE A 345 -5.85 17.92 16.68
N ASN A 346 -4.64 17.45 16.38
CA ASN A 346 -3.62 17.13 17.37
C ASN A 346 -2.29 17.76 16.98
N MET A 347 -1.63 18.37 17.96
CA MET A 347 -0.27 18.86 17.85
C MET A 347 0.53 18.31 19.03
N THR A 348 1.64 17.65 18.75
CA THR A 348 2.53 17.06 19.74
C THR A 348 3.91 17.68 19.66
N TRP A 349 4.49 17.94 20.81
CA TRP A 349 5.85 18.43 20.93
C TRP A 349 6.53 17.67 22.06
N GLY A 350 7.85 17.46 21.96
CA GLY A 350 8.58 16.78 23.02
C GLY A 350 10.04 17.16 23.04
N TRP A 351 10.58 17.28 24.25
CA TRP A 351 11.99 17.57 24.48
C TRP A 351 12.45 17.03 25.83
N GLN A 352 13.55 16.26 25.82
CA GLN A 352 14.25 15.79 27.03
C GLN A 352 13.32 15.21 28.13
N GLY A 353 12.46 14.27 27.77
CA GLY A 353 11.53 13.61 28.70
C GLY A 353 10.26 14.41 29.02
N VAL A 354 10.15 15.65 28.53
CA VAL A 354 8.90 16.42 28.50
C VAL A 354 8.15 16.11 27.20
N GLY A 355 6.85 15.84 27.30
CA GLY A 355 5.92 15.80 26.18
C GLY A 355 4.80 16.81 26.39
N MET A 356 4.38 17.50 25.33
CA MET A 356 3.21 18.36 25.32
C MET A 356 2.31 17.97 24.16
N ARG A 357 1.00 18.05 24.38
CA ARG A 357 -0.01 17.79 23.36
C ARG A 357 -1.12 18.81 23.46
N LEU A 358 -1.38 19.51 22.37
CA LEU A 358 -2.58 20.31 22.17
C LEU A 358 -3.54 19.51 21.30
N ARG A 359 -4.81 19.41 21.73
CA ARG A 359 -5.86 18.75 20.97
C ARG A 359 -7.12 19.58 20.92
N SER A 360 -7.83 19.51 19.80
CA SER A 360 -9.20 19.97 19.66
C SER A 360 -10.01 18.86 19.01
N LEU A 361 -10.89 18.22 19.79
CA LEU A 361 -11.80 17.18 19.33
C LEU A 361 -13.22 17.71 19.34
N LYS A 362 -13.86 17.74 18.18
CA LYS A 362 -15.28 18.09 18.03
C LYS A 362 -16.05 17.00 17.32
N TRP A 363 -17.30 16.78 17.73
CA TRP A 363 -18.16 15.77 17.14
C TRP A 363 -19.28 16.40 16.32
N GLN A 364 -19.46 15.91 15.09
CA GLN A 364 -20.75 16.06 14.40
C GLN A 364 -21.54 14.77 14.61
N THR A 365 -22.61 14.85 15.40
CA THR A 365 -23.51 13.72 15.68
C THR A 365 -24.67 13.74 14.72
N LEU A 366 -24.73 12.75 13.83
CA LEU A 366 -25.79 12.58 12.83
C LEU A 366 -27.04 11.99 13.49
N GLN A 367 -28.09 12.79 13.55
CA GLN A 367 -29.33 12.45 14.25
C GLN A 367 -30.31 11.60 13.43
N ASP A 368 -31.03 10.72 14.11
CA ASP A 368 -32.20 10.04 13.55
C ASP A 368 -33.36 10.38 14.47
N PRO A 369 -34.42 11.06 13.99
CA PRO A 369 -35.59 11.37 14.81
C PRO A 369 -36.22 10.14 15.49
N LEU A 370 -36.08 8.95 14.89
CA LEU A 370 -36.60 7.70 15.44
C LEU A 370 -35.65 7.03 16.45
N ALA A 371 -34.38 7.45 16.46
CA ALA A 371 -33.33 6.90 17.32
C ALA A 371 -32.29 7.98 17.64
N PRO A 372 -32.65 8.98 18.46
CA PRO A 372 -31.76 10.08 18.80
C PRO A 372 -30.54 9.59 19.58
N ILE A 373 -29.40 10.23 19.35
CA ILE A 373 -28.17 9.96 20.08
C ILE A 373 -27.78 11.22 20.82
N VAL A 374 -27.53 11.10 22.13
CA VAL A 374 -26.96 12.19 22.92
C VAL A 374 -25.55 12.47 22.39
N PRO A 375 -25.26 13.68 21.86
CA PRO A 375 -23.94 14.02 21.35
C PRO A 375 -22.88 13.89 22.44
N PRO A 376 -21.68 13.37 22.11
CA PRO A 376 -20.56 13.39 23.03
C PRO A 376 -20.11 14.84 23.26
N TYR A 377 -19.48 15.09 24.40
CA TYR A 377 -18.81 16.37 24.63
C TYR A 377 -17.62 16.56 23.68
N ASP A 378 -17.54 17.75 23.14
CA ASP A 378 -16.34 18.29 22.51
C ASP A 378 -15.26 18.52 23.59
N ARG A 379 -14.00 18.33 23.21
CA ARG A 379 -12.82 18.59 24.05
C ARG A 379 -11.95 19.61 23.34
N SER A 380 -12.16 20.89 23.65
CA SER A 380 -11.56 21.98 22.87
C SER A 380 -11.34 23.24 23.73
N PRO A 381 -10.08 23.61 24.05
CA PRO A 381 -8.86 22.81 23.88
C PRO A 381 -8.71 21.71 24.96
N GLU A 382 -7.94 20.68 24.64
CA GLU A 382 -7.32 19.73 25.57
C GLU A 382 -5.81 19.94 25.50
N LEU A 383 -5.20 20.38 26.60
CA LEU A 383 -3.76 20.56 26.74
C LEU A 383 -3.24 19.52 27.73
N THR A 384 -2.38 18.62 27.26
CA THR A 384 -1.71 17.64 28.11
C THR A 384 -0.21 17.92 28.14
N ALA A 385 0.39 17.91 29.33
CA ALA A 385 1.82 17.93 29.53
C ALA A 385 2.22 16.67 30.30
N SER A 386 3.27 15.99 29.87
CA SER A 386 3.84 14.82 30.53
C SER A 386 5.33 15.04 30.77
N TYR A 387 5.83 14.50 31.87
CA TYR A 387 7.25 14.43 32.17
C TYR A 387 7.55 13.07 32.80
N ALA A 388 8.59 12.39 32.32
CA ALA A 388 9.04 11.13 32.89
C ALA A 388 10.57 11.10 32.96
N ARG A 389 11.10 10.58 34.07
CA ARG A 389 12.54 10.45 34.27
C ARG A 389 12.86 9.31 35.24
N SER A 390 13.93 8.58 34.93
CA SER A 390 14.59 7.67 35.87
C SER A 390 15.49 8.46 36.83
N LEU A 391 15.23 8.30 38.11
CA LEU A 391 15.93 8.88 39.25
C LEU A 391 17.02 7.92 39.77
N PRO A 392 18.01 8.43 40.54
CA PRO A 392 18.99 7.58 41.20
C PRO A 392 18.35 6.47 42.05
N GLY A 393 18.98 5.29 42.07
CA GLY A 393 18.50 4.15 42.84
C GLY A 393 17.45 3.28 42.13
N GLY A 394 17.27 3.46 40.82
CA GLY A 394 16.32 2.66 40.02
C GLY A 394 14.86 3.05 40.23
N LEU A 395 14.61 4.28 40.69
CA LEU A 395 13.26 4.85 40.84
C LEU A 395 12.85 5.53 39.54
N ASP A 396 11.64 5.29 39.07
CA ASP A 396 11.05 6.00 37.94
C ASP A 396 9.95 6.93 38.43
N ALA A 397 10.06 8.20 38.08
CA ALA A 397 9.06 9.21 38.39
C ALA A 397 8.42 9.73 37.11
N SER A 398 7.09 9.89 37.13
CA SER A 398 6.38 10.56 36.05
C SER A 398 5.25 11.44 36.57
N VAL A 399 4.98 12.51 35.84
CA VAL A 399 3.87 13.43 36.10
C VAL A 399 3.15 13.67 34.78
N VAL A 400 1.83 13.56 34.80
CA VAL A 400 0.95 13.97 33.69
C VAL A 400 0.00 15.04 34.21
N ALA A 401 0.00 16.20 33.58
CA ALA A 401 -0.96 17.27 33.80
C ALA A 401 -1.85 17.41 32.56
N ASP A 402 -3.14 17.60 32.76
CA ASP A 402 -4.13 17.79 31.69
C ASP A 402 -5.09 18.91 32.06
N HIS A 403 -5.31 19.82 31.12
CA HIS A 403 -6.37 20.82 31.17
C HIS A 403 -7.31 20.60 29.98
N THR A 404 -8.55 20.23 30.24
CA THR A 404 -9.56 20.00 29.19
C THR A 404 -10.77 20.89 29.43
N ARG A 405 -11.20 21.62 28.40
CA ARG A 405 -12.53 22.23 28.34
C ARG A 405 -13.51 21.30 27.63
N PHE A 406 -14.57 20.91 28.34
CA PHE A 406 -15.65 20.07 27.85
C PHE A 406 -16.83 20.95 27.42
N GLU A 407 -17.23 20.86 26.16
CA GLU A 407 -18.36 21.60 25.61
C GLU A 407 -19.41 20.67 24.99
N SER A 408 -20.67 20.98 25.22
CA SER A 408 -21.82 20.37 24.58
C SER A 408 -22.97 21.38 24.56
N ASP A 409 -24.10 21.00 23.95
CA ASP A 409 -25.37 21.70 24.15
C ASP A 409 -26.07 21.13 25.42
N PRO A 410 -26.12 21.89 26.53
CA PRO A 410 -26.72 21.42 27.78
C PRO A 410 -28.20 21.10 27.65
N ALA A 411 -28.91 21.68 26.68
CA ALA A 411 -30.32 21.37 26.43
C ALA A 411 -30.50 19.94 25.90
N ILE A 412 -29.48 19.39 25.24
CA ILE A 412 -29.48 18.03 24.70
C ILE A 412 -28.88 17.04 25.72
N THR A 413 -27.76 17.39 26.35
CA THR A 413 -27.04 16.48 27.26
C THR A 413 -27.62 16.45 28.67
N GLY A 414 -28.38 17.49 29.06
CA GLY A 414 -28.89 17.65 30.42
C GLY A 414 -27.79 17.86 31.47
N GLN A 415 -26.58 18.23 31.03
CA GLN A 415 -25.40 18.37 31.88
C GLN A 415 -24.66 19.69 31.54
N PRO A 416 -24.07 20.37 32.53
CA PRO A 416 -23.35 21.62 32.28
C PRO A 416 -22.02 21.36 31.55
N ASN A 417 -21.51 22.39 30.88
CA ASN A 417 -20.14 22.41 30.38
C ASN A 417 -19.15 22.58 31.53
N ALA A 418 -17.92 22.11 31.38
CA ALA A 418 -16.95 22.09 32.47
C ALA A 418 -15.50 22.28 31.99
N ASN A 419 -14.69 22.96 32.80
CA ASN A 419 -13.24 22.87 32.70
C ASN A 419 -12.73 21.85 33.71
N ARG A 420 -11.77 21.02 33.30
CA ARG A 420 -11.12 20.05 34.18
C ARG A 420 -9.63 20.25 34.19
N GLY A 421 -9.05 20.39 35.38
CA GLY A 421 -7.64 20.15 35.65
C GLY A 421 -7.43 18.74 36.19
N LEU A 422 -6.44 18.03 35.68
CA LEU A 422 -6.02 16.70 36.14
C LEU A 422 -4.50 16.72 36.33
N VAL A 423 -4.03 16.17 37.45
CA VAL A 423 -2.61 15.89 37.70
C VAL A 423 -2.48 14.46 38.20
N VAL A 424 -1.65 13.67 37.55
CA VAL A 424 -1.30 12.31 37.96
C VAL A 424 0.20 12.25 38.19
N ALA A 425 0.61 12.12 39.44
CA ALA A 425 2.00 11.87 39.80
C ALA A 425 2.19 10.38 40.10
N ARG A 426 3.26 9.78 39.58
CA ARG A 426 3.59 8.38 39.77
C ARG A 426 5.06 8.24 40.17
N LEU A 427 5.30 7.35 41.12
CA LEU A 427 6.61 6.84 41.48
C LEU A 427 6.56 5.31 41.41
N SER A 428 7.55 4.68 40.79
CA SER A 428 7.70 3.23 40.75
C SER A 428 9.14 2.81 40.84
N ARG A 429 9.38 1.55 41.16
CA ARG A 429 10.69 0.92 41.08
C ARG A 429 10.51 -0.52 40.66
N THR A 430 11.23 -0.94 39.65
CA THR A 430 11.24 -2.34 39.22
C THR A 430 12.47 -3.03 39.81
N TRP A 431 12.25 -4.16 40.49
CA TRP A 431 13.30 -5.13 40.76
C TRP A 431 13.07 -6.33 39.86
N GLU A 432 14.08 -6.68 39.08
CA GLU A 432 14.02 -7.78 38.13
C GLU A 432 15.30 -8.61 38.19
N ALA A 433 15.16 -9.90 37.92
CA ALA A 433 16.24 -10.85 37.71
C ALA A 433 15.75 -11.93 36.73
N PRO A 434 16.65 -12.76 36.17
CA PRO A 434 16.22 -13.87 35.32
C PRO A 434 15.15 -14.73 36.01
N GLY A 435 13.98 -14.82 35.39
CA GLY A 435 12.85 -15.61 35.87
C GLY A 435 11.86 -14.91 36.79
N TRP A 436 12.06 -13.65 37.20
CA TRP A 436 11.06 -12.91 37.99
C TRP A 436 11.20 -11.37 37.94
N PHE A 437 10.10 -10.69 38.23
CA PHE A 437 10.08 -9.24 38.48
C PHE A 437 9.05 -8.85 39.54
N ILE A 438 9.28 -7.71 40.20
CA ILE A 438 8.33 -7.06 41.09
C ILE A 438 8.45 -5.54 40.98
N THR A 439 7.31 -4.87 40.80
CA THR A 439 7.21 -3.43 40.55
C THR A 439 6.16 -2.81 41.46
N PRO A 440 6.52 -2.34 42.67
CA PRO A 440 5.67 -1.43 43.41
C PRO A 440 5.53 -0.09 42.68
N SER A 441 4.36 0.51 42.82
CA SER A 441 4.10 1.88 42.38
C SER A 441 3.18 2.59 43.34
N ALA A 442 3.46 3.86 43.57
CA ALA A 442 2.56 4.80 44.24
C ALA A 442 2.14 5.86 43.21
N GLN A 443 0.85 6.17 43.17
CA GLN A 443 0.27 7.19 42.30
C GLN A 443 -0.61 8.14 43.12
N LEU A 444 -0.66 9.39 42.71
CA LEU A 444 -1.56 10.39 43.26
C LEU A 444 -2.32 11.05 42.10
N HIS A 445 -3.63 10.85 42.08
CA HIS A 445 -4.54 11.38 41.06
C HIS A 445 -5.33 12.55 41.65
N GLY A 446 -4.96 13.78 41.29
CA GLY A 446 -5.70 15.00 41.64
C GLY A 446 -6.54 15.48 40.46
N ARG A 447 -7.82 15.80 40.70
CA ARG A 447 -8.76 16.33 39.70
C ARG A 447 -9.50 17.52 40.28
N GLN A 448 -9.66 18.57 39.48
CA GLN A 448 -10.49 19.73 39.77
C GLN A 448 -11.42 19.97 38.60
N TYR A 449 -12.69 20.24 38.89
CA TYR A 449 -13.73 20.57 37.94
C TYR A 449 -14.32 21.93 38.28
N ASP A 450 -14.47 22.78 37.27
CA ASP A 450 -15.20 24.04 37.34
C ASP A 450 -16.34 23.99 36.33
N PHE A 451 -17.58 24.02 36.82
CA PHE A 451 -18.79 23.88 36.01
C PHE A 451 -19.29 25.27 35.58
N SER A 452 -19.72 25.37 34.32
CA SER A 452 -20.29 26.60 33.75
C SER A 452 -21.65 26.99 34.33
N GLN A 453 -22.37 26.00 34.87
CA GLN A 453 -23.65 26.15 35.56
C GLN A 453 -23.68 25.16 36.74
N PRO A 454 -24.49 25.41 37.78
CA PRO A 454 -24.66 24.46 38.87
C PRO A 454 -25.07 23.09 38.34
N THR A 455 -24.39 22.06 38.82
CA THR A 455 -24.80 20.67 38.57
C THR A 455 -26.19 20.41 39.18
N ALA A 456 -26.81 19.26 38.88
CA ALA A 456 -28.08 18.86 39.50
C ALA A 456 -28.05 18.87 41.04
N GLY A 457 -26.87 18.70 41.65
CA GLY A 457 -26.65 18.80 43.09
C GLY A 457 -26.32 20.21 43.60
N GLY A 458 -26.38 21.24 42.75
CA GLY A 458 -26.10 22.64 43.10
C GLY A 458 -24.61 23.01 43.17
N LEU A 459 -23.70 22.09 42.83
CA LEU A 459 -22.25 22.34 42.89
C LEU A 459 -21.77 23.09 41.63
N ASN A 460 -20.96 24.13 41.83
CA ASN A 460 -20.27 24.88 40.77
C ASN A 460 -18.82 24.43 40.56
N SER A 461 -18.25 23.69 41.51
CA SER A 461 -16.94 23.07 41.39
C SER A 461 -16.87 21.77 42.17
N ALA A 462 -15.91 20.92 41.83
CA ALA A 462 -15.64 19.67 42.54
C ALA A 462 -14.14 19.34 42.50
N GLN A 463 -13.62 18.80 43.60
CA GLN A 463 -12.23 18.33 43.68
C GLN A 463 -12.20 16.88 44.17
N VAL A 464 -11.34 16.07 43.55
CA VAL A 464 -11.15 14.66 43.92
C VAL A 464 -9.66 14.36 43.92
N THR A 465 -9.15 13.83 45.03
CA THR A 465 -7.76 13.36 45.16
C THR A 465 -7.77 11.90 45.59
N VAL A 466 -7.18 11.03 44.77
CA VAL A 466 -7.12 9.59 45.03
C VAL A 466 -5.66 9.15 45.05
N PRO A 467 -5.12 8.77 46.22
CA PRO A 467 -3.87 8.02 46.27
C PRO A 467 -4.15 6.57 45.83
N THR A 468 -3.21 5.98 45.10
CA THR A 468 -3.31 4.60 44.63
C THR A 468 -1.97 3.92 44.82
N ALA A 469 -1.97 2.73 45.44
CA ALA A 469 -0.79 1.89 45.55
C ALA A 469 -1.01 0.62 44.73
N SER A 470 0.00 0.20 43.97
CA SER A 470 -0.06 -1.05 43.21
C SER A 470 1.21 -1.86 43.34
N LEU A 471 1.08 -3.17 43.26
CA LEU A 471 2.20 -4.12 43.22
C LEU A 471 1.99 -5.07 42.05
N ASP A 472 2.85 -4.99 41.05
CA ASP A 472 2.87 -5.88 39.91
C ASP A 472 4.02 -6.87 40.06
N SER A 473 3.77 -8.17 39.89
CA SER A 473 4.79 -9.21 40.02
C SER A 473 4.55 -10.32 39.01
N GLY A 474 5.63 -10.95 38.56
CA GLY A 474 5.53 -12.09 37.66
C GLY A 474 6.76 -12.97 37.68
N PHE A 475 6.60 -14.19 37.19
CA PHE A 475 7.69 -15.13 36.94
C PHE A 475 7.76 -15.47 35.45
N VAL A 476 8.93 -15.91 35.01
CA VAL A 476 9.13 -16.52 33.70
C VAL A 476 9.77 -17.88 33.93
N LEU A 477 8.99 -18.93 33.69
CA LEU A 477 9.41 -20.32 33.93
C LEU A 477 9.55 -21.03 32.60
N GLU A 478 10.72 -21.57 32.32
CA GLU A 478 10.99 -22.28 31.08
C GLU A 478 11.22 -23.76 31.33
N ARG A 479 10.70 -24.59 30.43
CA ARG A 479 11.02 -26.02 30.39
C ARG A 479 11.21 -26.49 28.96
N ASN A 480 12.24 -27.31 28.75
CA ASN A 480 12.38 -28.05 27.49
C ASN A 480 11.32 -29.15 27.44
N THR A 481 10.63 -29.25 26.31
CA THR A 481 9.58 -30.24 26.05
C THR A 481 9.76 -30.84 24.67
N ARG A 482 9.18 -32.01 24.44
CA ARG A 482 9.19 -32.66 23.13
C ARG A 482 7.78 -33.07 22.77
N TYR A 483 7.27 -32.52 21.67
CA TYR A 483 5.94 -32.84 21.14
C TYR A 483 6.10 -33.32 19.70
N PHE A 484 5.44 -34.44 19.34
CA PHE A 484 5.47 -35.00 17.99
C PHE A 484 6.88 -35.19 17.39
N GLY A 485 7.85 -35.54 18.24
CA GLY A 485 9.24 -35.78 17.83
C GLY A 485 10.11 -34.53 17.67
N ARG A 486 9.58 -33.32 17.85
CA ARG A 486 10.30 -32.04 17.79
C ARG A 486 10.50 -31.44 19.19
N ASP A 487 11.66 -30.83 19.41
CA ASP A 487 11.97 -30.15 20.67
C ASP A 487 11.39 -28.72 20.67
N PHE A 488 10.78 -28.35 21.79
CA PHE A 488 10.15 -27.06 22.03
C PHE A 488 10.59 -26.52 23.39
N LEU A 489 10.91 -25.23 23.46
CA LEU A 489 11.00 -24.50 24.73
C LEU A 489 9.59 -24.03 25.09
N GLN A 490 9.07 -24.48 26.23
CA GLN A 490 7.78 -24.03 26.76
C GLN A 490 8.01 -23.02 27.88
N THR A 491 7.50 -21.81 27.69
CA THR A 491 7.50 -20.74 28.70
C THR A 491 6.14 -20.65 29.38
N LEU A 492 6.14 -20.48 30.71
CA LEU A 492 4.97 -20.22 31.54
C LEU A 492 5.21 -18.91 32.32
N GLU A 493 4.34 -17.93 32.11
CA GLU A 493 4.49 -16.57 32.66
C GLU A 493 3.34 -16.22 33.63
N PRO A 494 3.34 -16.74 34.87
CA PRO A 494 2.34 -16.36 35.84
C PRO A 494 2.56 -14.91 36.28
N ARG A 495 1.48 -14.13 36.36
CA ARG A 495 1.50 -12.72 36.80
C ARG A 495 0.44 -12.48 37.87
N ALA A 496 0.81 -11.74 38.91
CA ALA A 496 -0.08 -11.29 39.97
C ALA A 496 -0.01 -9.76 40.10
N PHE A 497 -1.16 -9.12 40.12
CA PHE A 497 -1.29 -7.66 40.20
C PHE A 497 -2.24 -7.28 41.36
N TYR A 498 -1.75 -6.47 42.29
CA TYR A 498 -2.52 -5.91 43.39
C TYR A 498 -2.65 -4.39 43.24
N VAL A 499 -3.82 -3.85 43.55
CA VAL A 499 -4.09 -2.39 43.56
C VAL A 499 -4.96 -2.04 44.76
N TYR A 500 -4.64 -0.93 45.41
CA TYR A 500 -5.37 -0.36 46.54
C TYR A 500 -5.64 1.13 46.30
#